data_AF-A0A937PCK0-F1
#
_entry.id   AF-A0A937PCK0-F1
#
_cell.length_a   1.000
_cell.length_b   1.000
_cell.length_c   1.000
_cell.angle_alpha   90.00
_cell.angle_beta   90.00
_cell.angle_gamma   90.00
#
_symmetry.space_group_name_H-M   'P 1'
#
loop_
_entity.id
_entity.type
_entity.pdbx_description
1 polymer ?
#
loop_
_entity_poly.entity_id
_entity_poly.type
_entity_poly.pdbx_seq_one_letter_code
_entity_poly.pdbx_strand_id
1 'polypeptide(L)'
;METQVKKDERIEIRISDQDKKIFRKAQKLSGDKTFSSFVIRAIRIHAEHIISKEELILASKRDREIFFDAVFGDHVPNNQLIAAAKRYRLKAASG
;
A
#
# COMPACT_ATOMS: atom_id res chain seq x y z
N MET A 1 28.16 -8.07 15.21
CA MET A 1 26.70 -7.88 15.02
C MET A 1 26.47 -6.39 14.96
N GLU A 2 26.26 -5.84 13.77
CA GLU A 2 25.91 -4.43 13.63
C GLU A 2 24.47 -4.23 14.11
N THR A 3 24.30 -3.62 15.28
CA THR A 3 23.00 -3.14 15.72
C THR A 3 22.59 -2.00 14.81
N GLN A 4 21.70 -2.26 13.86
CA GLN A 4 21.00 -1.20 13.14
C GLN A 4 20.32 -0.30 14.16
N VAL A 5 20.86 0.91 14.33
CA VAL A 5 20.24 1.97 15.12
C VAL A 5 18.96 2.35 14.37
N LYS A 6 17.80 1.99 14.94
CA LYS A 6 16.51 2.47 14.46
C LYS A 6 16.51 3.99 14.58
N LYS A 7 16.62 4.68 13.44
CA LYS A 7 16.62 6.14 13.41
C LYS A 7 15.17 6.61 13.57
N ASP A 8 14.84 7.13 14.74
CA ASP A 8 13.54 7.73 14.98
C ASP A 8 13.46 9.08 14.24
N GLU A 9 12.38 9.28 13.50
CA GLU A 9 12.08 10.54 12.83
C GLU A 9 11.03 11.35 13.60
N ARG A 10 11.16 12.68 13.58
CA ARG A 10 10.26 13.59 14.31
C ARG A 10 9.24 14.19 13.36
N ILE A 11 8.00 14.21 13.81
CA ILE A 11 6.89 14.85 13.12
C ILE A 11 6.52 16.12 13.88
N GLU A 12 6.65 17.28 13.25
CA GLU A 12 6.21 18.57 13.79
C GLU A 12 4.84 18.94 13.22
N ILE A 13 3.82 19.03 14.08
CA ILE A 13 2.45 19.38 13.68
C ILE A 13 1.95 20.50 14.60
N ARG A 14 1.37 21.53 13.98
CA ARG A 14 0.56 22.53 14.67
C ARG A 14 -0.92 22.13 14.55
N ILE A 15 -1.63 22.14 15.67
CA ILE A 15 -3.06 21.85 15.74
C ILE A 15 -3.78 22.99 16.45
N SER A 16 -5.07 23.18 16.13
CA SER A 16 -5.91 24.12 16.86
C SER A 16 -6.17 23.63 18.29
N ASP A 17 -6.55 24.55 19.18
CA ASP A 17 -6.97 24.18 20.55
C ASP A 17 -8.22 23.29 20.54
N GLN A 18 -9.11 23.49 19.57
CA GLN A 18 -10.31 22.68 19.40
C GLN A 18 -9.95 21.23 19.05
N ASP A 19 -9.10 21.03 18.05
CA ASP A 19 -8.64 19.69 17.64
C ASP A 19 -7.92 18.99 18.79
N LYS A 20 -7.04 19.72 19.48
CA LYS A 20 -6.31 19.19 20.64
C LYS A 20 -7.26 18.68 21.73
N LYS A 21 -8.37 19.38 22.00
CA LYS A 21 -9.39 18.93 22.97
C LYS A 21 -10.10 17.67 22.50
N ILE A 22 -10.52 17.63 21.24
CA ILE A 22 -11.20 16.47 20.64
C ILE A 22 -10.28 15.24 20.68
N PHE A 23 -9.05 15.38 20.21
CA PHE A 23 -8.07 14.28 20.16
C PHE A 23 -7.72 13.78 21.56
N ARG A 24 -7.58 14.67 22.56
CA ARG A 24 -7.33 14.25 23.94
C ARG A 24 -8.51 13.49 24.54
N LYS A 25 -9.74 13.90 24.23
CA LYS A 25 -10.94 13.16 24.67
C LYS A 25 -10.96 11.77 24.03
N ALA A 26 -10.71 11.68 22.73
CA ALA A 26 -10.63 10.41 22.01
C ALA A 26 -9.52 9.50 22.56
N GLN A 27 -8.33 10.05 22.82
CA GLN A 27 -7.20 9.33 23.42
C GLN A 27 -7.54 8.70 24.77
N LYS A 28 -8.26 9.43 25.64
CA LYS A 28 -8.69 8.89 26.94
C LYS A 28 -9.68 7.74 26.76
N LEU A 29 -10.63 7.88 25.83
CA LEU A 29 -11.64 6.86 25.55
C LEU A 29 -11.06 5.62 24.87
N SER A 30 -10.00 5.78 24.07
CA SER A 30 -9.33 4.66 23.40
C SER A 30 -8.34 3.91 24.28
N GLY A 31 -8.04 4.41 25.47
CA GLY A 31 -7.11 3.77 26.42
C GLY A 31 -5.63 3.93 26.06
N ASP A 32 -5.29 4.80 25.11
CA ASP A 32 -3.90 5.04 24.74
C ASP A 32 -3.16 5.74 25.89
N LYS A 33 -1.95 5.27 26.21
CA LYS A 33 -1.16 5.78 27.34
C LYS A 33 -0.74 7.24 27.19
N THR A 34 -0.45 7.68 25.97
CA THR A 34 0.04 9.03 25.69
C THR A 34 -0.70 9.67 24.51
N PHE A 35 -0.69 11.01 24.46
CA PHE A 35 -1.27 11.74 23.34
C PHE A 35 -0.54 11.43 22.03
N SER A 36 0.79 11.38 22.05
CA SER A 36 1.59 11.09 20.85
C SER A 36 1.35 9.67 20.33
N SER A 37 1.26 8.67 21.22
CA SER A 37 0.97 7.29 20.80
C SER A 37 -0.43 7.17 20.17
N PHE A 38 -1.41 7.87 20.72
CA PHE A 38 -2.76 7.95 20.12
C PHE A 38 -2.72 8.54 18.72
N VAL A 39 -2.07 9.71 18.55
CA VAL A 39 -1.99 10.39 17.25
C VAL A 39 -1.28 9.53 16.21
N ILE A 40 -0.13 8.93 16.57
CA ILE A 40 0.61 8.03 15.68
C ILE A 40 -0.25 6.83 15.28
N ARG A 41 -0.96 6.22 16.24
CA ARG A 41 -1.84 5.07 15.97
C ARG A 41 -2.99 5.43 15.04
N ALA A 42 -3.64 6.57 15.28
CA ALA A 42 -4.74 7.05 14.46
C ALA A 42 -4.30 7.34 13.01
N ILE A 43 -3.16 8.04 12.85
CA ILE A 43 -2.58 8.32 11.53
C ILE A 43 -2.19 7.02 10.82
N ARG A 44 -1.56 6.07 11.52
CA ARG A 44 -1.17 4.78 10.95
C ARG A 44 -2.36 4.01 10.41
N ILE A 45 -3.43 3.84 11.20
CA ILE A 45 -4.63 3.12 10.78
C ILE A 45 -5.24 3.75 9.53
N HIS A 46 -5.31 5.08 9.47
CA HIS A 46 -5.85 5.77 8.30
C HIS A 46 -4.95 5.63 7.07
N ALA A 47 -3.63 5.73 7.25
CA ALA A 47 -2.66 5.54 6.17
C ALA A 47 -2.71 4.11 5.61
N GLU A 48 -2.73 3.10 6.47
CA GLU A 48 -2.86 1.68 6.08
C GLU A 48 -4.17 1.44 5.32
N HIS A 49 -5.26 2.07 5.74
CA HIS A 49 -6.54 2.00 5.03
C HIS A 49 -6.46 2.59 3.62
N ILE A 50 -5.84 3.76 3.46
CA ILE A 50 -5.64 4.39 2.15
C ILE A 50 -4.79 3.51 1.25
N ILE A 51 -3.63 3.06 1.75
CA ILE A 51 -2.70 2.20 1.00
C ILE A 51 -3.43 0.93 0.55
N SER A 52 -4.10 0.23 1.48
CA SER A 52 -4.84 -0.98 1.16
C SER A 52 -5.91 -0.71 0.10
N LYS A 53 -6.66 0.39 0.21
CA LYS A 53 -7.71 0.73 -0.75
C LYS A 53 -7.16 0.96 -2.16
N GLU A 54 -6.03 1.65 -2.29
CA GLU A 54 -5.45 2.00 -3.59
C GLU A 54 -4.61 0.87 -4.21
N GLU A 55 -3.94 0.06 -3.38
CA GLU A 55 -3.10 -1.06 -3.85
C GLU A 55 -3.89 -2.37 -4.09
N LEU A 56 -5.18 -2.42 -3.74
CA LEU A 56 -6.05 -3.55 -4.05
C LEU A 56 -6.40 -3.57 -5.55
N ILE A 57 -5.48 -4.10 -6.37
CA ILE A 57 -5.64 -4.36 -7.82
C ILE A 57 -6.90 -5.19 -8.12
N LEU A 58 -7.33 -6.01 -7.17
CA LEU A 58 -8.44 -6.95 -7.31
C LEU A 58 -9.63 -6.58 -6.42
N ALA A 59 -9.80 -5.30 -6.08
CA ALA A 59 -10.88 -4.83 -5.20
C ALA A 59 -12.27 -5.15 -5.77
N SER A 60 -12.47 -4.94 -7.07
CA SER A 60 -13.76 -5.18 -7.71
C SER A 60 -13.94 -6.65 -8.10
N LYS A 61 -15.20 -7.11 -8.11
CA LYS A 61 -15.54 -8.45 -8.60
C LYS A 61 -15.15 -8.63 -10.08
N ARG A 62 -15.31 -7.57 -10.88
CA ARG A 62 -14.96 -7.55 -12.30
C ARG A 62 -13.46 -7.72 -12.53
N ASP A 63 -12.63 -7.04 -11.75
CA ASP A 63 -11.17 -7.14 -11.88
C ASP A 63 -10.68 -8.52 -11.49
N ARG A 64 -11.30 -9.13 -10.46
CA ARG A 64 -11.07 -10.54 -10.11
C ARG A 64 -11.42 -11.45 -11.27
N GLU A 65 -12.62 -11.33 -11.83
CA GLU A 65 -13.05 -12.18 -12.95
C GLU A 65 -12.11 -12.06 -14.16
N ILE A 66 -11.74 -10.83 -14.56
CA ILE A 66 -10.80 -10.58 -15.66
C ILE A 66 -9.42 -11.16 -15.35
N PHE A 67 -8.92 -10.99 -14.12
CA PHE A 67 -7.61 -11.53 -13.73
C PHE A 67 -7.59 -13.06 -13.73
N PHE A 68 -8.63 -13.69 -13.16
CA PHE A 68 -8.74 -15.15 -13.13
C PHE A 68 -8.90 -15.72 -14.54
N ASP A 69 -9.70 -15.10 -15.40
CA ASP A 69 -9.80 -15.45 -16.81
C ASP A 69 -8.44 -15.30 -17.49
N ALA A 70 -7.76 -14.16 -17.34
CA ALA A 70 -6.45 -13.94 -17.95
C ALA A 70 -5.35 -14.93 -17.50
N VAL A 71 -5.39 -15.41 -16.25
CA VAL A 71 -4.38 -16.34 -15.70
C VAL A 71 -4.70 -17.81 -15.97
N PHE A 72 -5.97 -18.21 -15.86
CA PHE A 72 -6.40 -19.62 -15.95
C PHE A 72 -7.17 -19.94 -17.24
N GLY A 73 -7.62 -18.94 -17.97
CA GLY A 73 -8.28 -19.07 -19.26
C GLY A 73 -7.27 -19.44 -20.35
N ASP A 74 -7.76 -20.21 -21.32
CA ASP A 74 -6.96 -20.66 -22.44
C ASP A 74 -6.92 -19.57 -23.53
N HIS A 75 -6.14 -18.52 -23.29
CA HIS A 75 -6.01 -17.38 -24.20
C HIS A 75 -4.80 -17.54 -25.10
N VAL A 76 -5.02 -17.58 -26.41
CA VAL A 76 -3.93 -17.60 -27.40
C VAL A 76 -3.36 -16.18 -27.54
N PRO A 77 -2.03 -15.97 -27.42
CA PRO A 77 -1.42 -14.67 -27.60
C PRO A 77 -1.62 -14.15 -29.02
N ASN A 78 -1.90 -12.85 -29.16
CA ASN A 78 -2.09 -12.25 -30.47
C ASN A 78 -0.77 -12.18 -31.28
N ASN A 79 -0.89 -11.90 -32.58
CA ASN A 79 0.27 -11.85 -33.49
C ASN A 79 1.36 -10.85 -33.04
N GLN A 80 0.98 -9.75 -32.37
CA GLN A 80 1.94 -8.75 -31.89
C GLN A 80 2.77 -9.26 -30.71
N LEU A 81 2.13 -9.94 -29.74
CA LEU A 81 2.80 -10.58 -28.60
C LEU A 81 3.73 -11.69 -29.05
N ILE A 82 3.28 -12.53 -30.00
CA ILE A 82 4.12 -13.58 -30.60
C ILE A 82 5.36 -12.97 -31.26
N ALA A 83 5.19 -11.91 -32.06
CA ALA A 83 6.32 -11.23 -32.70
C ALA A 83 7.28 -10.60 -31.69
N ALA A 84 6.77 -9.99 -30.62
CA ALA A 84 7.60 -9.43 -29.55
C ALA A 84 8.43 -10.51 -28.82
N ALA A 85 7.81 -11.64 -28.48
CA ALA A 85 8.50 -12.77 -27.85
C ALA A 85 9.62 -13.32 -28.75
N LYS A 86 9.37 -13.45 -30.07
CA LYS A 86 10.40 -13.85 -31.04
C LYS A 86 11.58 -12.89 -31.06
N ARG A 87 11.33 -11.56 -31.10
CA ARG A 87 12.39 -10.54 -31.07
C ARG A 87 13.22 -10.62 -29.78
N TYR A 88 12.59 -10.80 -28.64
CA TYR A 88 13.30 -10.94 -27.35
C TYR A 88 14.22 -12.16 -27.34
N ARG A 89 13.73 -13.33 -27.77
CA ARG A 89 14.54 -14.57 -27.82
C ARG A 89 15.74 -14.44 -28.75
N LEU A 90 15.56 -13.80 -29.90
CA LEU A 90 16.66 -13.53 -30.83
C LEU A 90 17.73 -12.63 -30.19
N LYS A 91 17.32 -11.57 -29.49
CA LYS A 91 18.25 -10.67 -28.78
C LYS A 91 18.99 -11.38 -27.65
N ALA A 92 18.33 -12.26 -26.89
CA ALA A 92 18.94 -13.02 -25.81
C ALA A 92 19.90 -14.13 -26.27
N ALA A 93 19.75 -14.63 -27.51
CA ALA A 93 20.63 -15.64 -28.10
C ALA A 93 21.84 -15.05 -28.84
N SER A 94 21.90 -13.73 -28.99
CA SER A 94 22.93 -13.01 -29.77
C SER A 94 23.93 -12.25 -28.89
N GLY A 95 23.89 -12.44 -27.56
CA GLY A 95 24.82 -11.86 -26.58
C GLY A 95 25.33 -12.94 -25.64
#